data_AF-A0A353C064-F1
#
_entry.id   AF-A0A353C064-F1
#
_cell.length_a   1.000
_cell.length_b   1.000
_cell.length_c   1.000
_cell.angle_alpha   90.00
_cell.angle_beta   90.00
_cell.angle_gamma   90.00
#
_symmetry.space_group_name_H-M   'P 1'
#
loop_
_entity.id
_entity.type
_entity.pdbx_description
1 polymer ?
#
loop_
_entity_poly.entity_id
_entity_poly.type
_entity_poly.pdbx_seq_one_letter_code
_entity_poly.pdbx_strand_id
1 'polypeptide(L)'
;MNKIKPQIKDGVADTLFIPLLMRSMETQHPKAIIHDQKAVELVKRIDYDFSKYGKANFSAIGVAIRVRHFDRKVAAFISRHNKAVVVNIGCGLDTRFYRVTNKNGAVFYELDLPEVINI
;
A
#
# COMPACT_ATOMS: atom_id res chain seq x y z
N MET A 1 -9.91 3.66 -20.28
CA MET A 1 -8.71 4.23 -19.62
C MET A 1 -7.54 3.29 -19.89
N ASN A 2 -6.38 3.84 -20.26
CA ASN A 2 -5.18 3.03 -20.48
C ASN A 2 -4.69 2.46 -19.15
N LYS A 3 -4.42 1.16 -19.11
CA LYS A 3 -3.81 0.51 -17.94
C LYS A 3 -2.33 0.91 -17.82
N ILE A 4 -1.82 0.92 -16.58
CA ILE A 4 -0.41 1.13 -16.26
C ILE A 4 0.31 -0.20 -16.45
N LYS A 5 1.30 -0.26 -17.34
CA LYS A 5 2.10 -1.47 -17.54
C LYS A 5 3.40 -1.37 -16.74
N PRO A 6 3.54 -2.09 -15.61
CA PRO A 6 4.73 -2.00 -14.77
C PRO A 6 5.95 -2.57 -15.51
N GLN A 7 7.11 -1.95 -15.33
CA GLN A 7 8.40 -2.36 -15.92
C GLN A 7 9.26 -3.13 -14.91
N ILE A 8 8.62 -3.90 -14.03
CA ILE A 8 9.29 -4.69 -12.99
C ILE A 8 9.87 -5.97 -13.61
N LYS A 9 11.16 -6.23 -13.37
CA LYS A 9 11.91 -7.34 -13.99
C LYS A 9 12.58 -8.25 -12.96
N ASP A 10 12.81 -7.79 -11.74
CA ASP A 10 13.43 -8.57 -10.68
C ASP A 10 12.37 -9.23 -9.78
N GLY A 11 12.72 -10.40 -9.24
CA GLY A 11 11.82 -11.18 -8.41
C GLY A 11 11.51 -10.55 -7.05
N VAL A 12 12.34 -9.62 -6.57
CA VAL A 12 12.13 -8.94 -5.28
C VAL A 12 11.04 -7.88 -5.44
N ALA A 13 11.17 -7.00 -6.43
CA ALA A 13 10.16 -5.98 -6.71
C ALA A 13 8.83 -6.62 -7.16
N ASP A 14 8.80 -7.77 -7.86
CA ASP A 14 7.53 -8.45 -8.17
C ASP A 14 6.69 -8.74 -6.90
N THR A 15 7.32 -8.94 -5.74
CA THR A 15 6.59 -9.18 -4.50
C THR A 15 5.73 -8.00 -4.04
N LEU A 16 5.95 -6.77 -4.55
CA LEU A 16 5.20 -5.56 -4.19
C LEU A 16 3.70 -5.66 -4.55
N PHE A 17 3.35 -6.50 -5.53
CA PHE A 17 1.97 -6.72 -5.96
C PHE A 17 1.18 -7.59 -4.97
N ILE A 18 1.86 -8.42 -4.18
CA ILE A 18 1.23 -9.25 -3.14
C ILE A 18 0.55 -8.37 -2.08
N PRO A 19 1.24 -7.49 -1.34
CA PRO A 19 0.60 -6.67 -0.32
C PRO A 19 -0.40 -5.68 -0.93
N LEU A 20 -0.23 -5.24 -2.19
CA LEU A 20 -1.24 -4.43 -2.87
C LEU A 20 -2.57 -5.19 -3.02
N LEU A 21 -2.52 -6.40 -3.60
CA LEU A 21 -3.70 -7.23 -3.79
C LEU A 21 -4.38 -7.56 -2.46
N MET A 22 -3.60 -7.94 -1.45
CA MET A 22 -4.12 -8.26 -0.13
C MET A 22 -4.88 -7.08 0.51
N ARG A 23 -4.37 -5.85 0.40
CA ARG A 23 -5.09 -4.65 0.88
C ARG A 23 -6.36 -4.38 0.07
N SER A 24 -6.35 -4.62 -1.24
CA SER A 24 -7.54 -4.51 -2.08
C SER A 24 -8.61 -5.53 -1.70
N MET A 25 -8.23 -6.79 -1.46
CA MET A 25 -9.15 -7.85 -1.01
C MET A 25 -9.73 -7.53 0.38
N GLU A 26 -8.86 -7.13 1.32
CA GLU A 26 -9.28 -6.75 2.67
C GLU A 26 -10.27 -5.59 2.66
N THR A 27 -10.03 -4.57 1.84
CA THR A 27 -10.92 -3.39 1.75
C THR A 27 -12.34 -3.75 1.31
N GLN A 28 -12.50 -4.81 0.53
CA GLN A 28 -13.78 -5.31 0.03
C GLN A 28 -14.43 -6.33 0.98
N HIS A 29 -13.73 -6.73 2.05
CA HIS A 29 -14.26 -7.68 3.02
C HIS A 29 -15.32 -7.01 3.92
N PRO A 30 -16.47 -7.65 4.20
CA PRO A 30 -17.53 -7.03 5.01
C PRO A 30 -17.12 -6.65 6.44
N LYS A 31 -16.09 -7.33 6.98
CA LYS A 31 -15.53 -7.09 8.32
C LYS A 31 -14.07 -6.65 8.23
N ALA A 32 -13.76 -5.77 7.28
CA ALA A 32 -12.40 -5.33 7.02
C ALA A 32 -11.71 -4.71 8.25
N ILE A 33 -10.44 -5.04 8.43
CA ILE A 33 -9.51 -4.49 9.43
C ILE A 33 -9.01 -3.10 9.01
N ILE A 34 -8.86 -2.89 7.69
CA ILE A 34 -8.45 -1.62 7.08
C ILE A 34 -9.31 -1.32 5.84
N HIS A 35 -9.41 -0.04 5.47
CA HIS A 35 -9.99 0.39 4.21
C HIS A 35 -8.97 1.18 3.40
N ASP A 36 -8.56 0.62 2.27
CA ASP A 36 -7.55 1.15 1.36
C ASP A 36 -8.13 1.23 -0.06
N GLN A 37 -8.97 2.23 -0.29
CA GLN A 37 -9.64 2.43 -1.58
C GLN A 37 -8.64 2.70 -2.72
N LYS A 38 -7.48 3.27 -2.39
CA LYS A 38 -6.42 3.50 -3.39
C LYS A 38 -5.80 2.19 -3.86
N ALA A 39 -5.64 1.19 -2.98
CA ALA A 39 -5.20 -0.14 -3.40
C ALA A 39 -6.21 -0.80 -4.37
N VAL A 40 -7.52 -0.67 -4.11
CA VAL A 40 -8.57 -1.16 -5.02
C VAL A 40 -8.49 -0.48 -6.39
N GLU A 41 -8.28 0.84 -6.42
CA GLU A 41 -8.07 1.59 -7.66
C GLU A 41 -6.84 1.10 -8.42
N LEU A 42 -5.70 0.94 -7.74
CA LEU A 42 -4.44 0.53 -8.34
C LEU A 42 -4.52 -0.89 -8.93
N VAL A 43 -5.12 -1.85 -8.23
CA VAL A 43 -5.34 -3.22 -8.75
C VAL A 43 -6.13 -3.21 -10.05
N LYS A 44 -7.10 -2.30 -10.21
CA LYS A 44 -7.88 -2.15 -11.45
C LYS A 44 -7.09 -1.48 -12.58
N ARG A 45 -6.16 -0.60 -12.25
CA ARG A 45 -5.41 0.21 -13.22
C ARG A 45 -4.11 -0.43 -13.69
N ILE A 46 -3.49 -1.27 -12.87
CA ILE A 46 -2.22 -1.93 -13.20
C ILE A 46 -2.48 -3.15 -14.08
N ASP A 47 -1.79 -3.23 -15.21
CA ASP A 47 -1.81 -4.36 -16.12
C ASP A 47 -0.87 -5.47 -15.61
N TYR A 48 -1.38 -6.23 -14.66
CA TYR A 48 -0.65 -7.30 -13.99
C TYR A 48 -1.57 -8.49 -13.71
N ASP A 49 -1.04 -9.70 -13.84
CA ASP A 49 -1.80 -10.92 -13.53
C ASP A 49 -1.83 -11.18 -12.02
N PHE A 50 -2.80 -10.57 -11.34
CA PHE A 50 -3.05 -10.80 -9.93
C PHE A 50 -3.64 -12.19 -9.62
N SER A 51 -4.12 -12.93 -10.62
CA SER A 51 -4.74 -14.24 -10.39
C SER A 51 -3.73 -15.27 -9.87
N LYS A 52 -2.44 -15.08 -10.17
CA LYS A 52 -1.32 -15.91 -9.70
C LYS A 52 -1.17 -15.96 -8.18
N TYR A 53 -1.77 -15.01 -7.45
CA TYR A 53 -1.69 -14.95 -5.98
C TYR A 53 -2.90 -15.55 -5.25
N GLY A 54 -3.93 -16.01 -5.98
CA GLY A 54 -5.00 -16.89 -5.46
C GLY A 54 -5.73 -16.44 -4.18
N LYS A 55 -6.45 -17.37 -3.54
CA LYS A 55 -7.15 -17.17 -2.25
C LYS A 55 -6.17 -17.23 -1.07
N ALA A 56 -5.21 -16.32 -1.01
CA ALA A 56 -4.24 -16.24 0.10
C ALA A 56 -4.84 -15.56 1.36
N ASN A 57 -5.94 -16.10 1.89
CA ASN A 57 -6.73 -15.47 2.95
C ASN A 57 -5.92 -15.17 4.23
N PHE A 58 -5.02 -16.07 4.64
CA PHE A 58 -4.16 -15.82 5.80
C PHE A 58 -3.13 -14.71 5.53
N SER A 59 -2.58 -14.65 4.31
CA SER A 59 -1.70 -13.55 3.89
C SER A 59 -2.45 -12.22 3.88
N ALA A 60 -3.72 -12.20 3.47
CA ALA A 60 -4.56 -11.01 3.48
C ALA A 60 -4.72 -10.45 4.90
N ILE A 61 -5.09 -11.31 5.86
CA ILE A 61 -5.24 -10.94 7.27
C ILE A 61 -3.90 -10.46 7.86
N GLY A 62 -2.82 -11.20 7.60
CA GLY A 62 -1.48 -10.84 8.08
C GLY A 62 -1.04 -9.47 7.56
N VAL A 63 -1.23 -9.20 6.27
CA VAL A 63 -0.97 -7.89 5.66
C VAL A 63 -1.85 -6.82 6.30
N ALA A 64 -3.14 -7.07 6.48
CA ALA A 64 -4.07 -6.11 7.06
C ALA A 64 -3.70 -5.71 8.50
N ILE A 65 -3.34 -6.69 9.34
CA ILE A 65 -2.87 -6.45 10.71
C ILE A 65 -1.57 -5.63 10.70
N ARG A 66 -0.60 -6.01 9.85
CA ARG A 66 0.67 -5.31 9.70
C ARG A 66 0.45 -3.85 9.28
N VAL A 67 -0.39 -3.62 8.28
CA VAL A 67 -0.72 -2.29 7.77
C VAL A 67 -1.38 -1.45 8.86
N ARG A 68 -2.41 -1.97 9.55
CA ARG A 68 -3.08 -1.27 10.66
C ARG A 68 -2.10 -0.92 11.78
N HIS A 69 -1.16 -1.80 12.10
CA HIS A 69 -0.13 -1.53 13.10
C HIS A 69 0.70 -0.30 12.72
N PHE A 70 1.26 -0.27 11.51
CA PHE A 70 2.08 0.85 11.05
C PHE A 70 1.26 2.13 10.87
N ASP A 71 0.03 2.05 10.38
CA ASP A 71 -0.85 3.21 10.25
C ASP A 71 -1.10 3.88 11.61
N ARG A 72 -1.35 3.09 12.66
CA ARG A 72 -1.50 3.60 14.03
C ARG A 72 -0.22 4.25 14.55
N LYS A 73 0.95 3.67 14.25
CA LYS A 73 2.25 4.23 14.65
C LYS A 73 2.52 5.56 13.95
N VAL A 74 2.28 5.63 12.65
CA VAL A 74 2.42 6.85 11.85
C VAL A 74 1.44 7.93 12.30
N ALA A 75 0.15 7.58 12.49
CA ALA A 75 -0.83 8.53 13.00
C ALA A 75 -0.45 9.07 14.39
N ALA A 76 -0.02 8.19 15.30
CA ALA A 76 0.42 8.61 16.64
C ALA A 76 1.70 9.46 16.62
N PHE A 77 2.60 9.24 15.67
CA PHE A 77 3.76 10.10 15.45
C PHE A 77 3.30 11.49 14.97
N ILE A 78 2.47 11.55 13.93
CA ILE A 78 1.98 12.81 13.37
C ILE A 78 1.23 13.64 14.43
N SER A 79 0.36 13.03 15.25
CA SER A 79 -0.38 13.75 16.30
C SER A 79 0.52 14.37 17.38
N ARG A 80 1.76 13.93 17.54
CA ARG A 80 2.69 14.43 18.56
C ARG A 80 3.67 15.48 18.02
N HIS A 81 3.69 15.73 16.72
CA HIS A 81 4.68 16.59 16.08
C HIS A 81 4.05 17.55 15.07
N ASN A 82 4.16 18.85 15.30
CA ASN A 82 3.56 19.93 14.48
C ASN A 82 4.10 20.03 13.03
N LYS A 83 5.19 19.32 12.72
CA LYS A 83 5.86 19.26 11.39
C LYS A 83 6.43 17.87 11.15
N ALA A 84 5.60 16.85 11.30
CA ALA A 84 6.04 15.46 11.16
C ALA A 84 6.57 15.17 9.76
N VAL A 85 7.73 14.51 9.67
CA VAL A 85 8.26 13.96 8.42
C VAL A 85 8.21 12.44 8.52
N VAL A 86 7.51 11.80 7.59
CA VAL A 86 7.37 10.35 7.49
C VAL A 86 8.15 9.89 6.28
N VAL A 87 9.08 8.95 6.47
CA VAL A 87 9.91 8.39 5.41
C VAL A 87 9.59 6.91 5.29
N ASN A 88 8.97 6.50 4.19
CA ASN A 88 8.73 5.09 3.87
C ASN A 88 9.86 4.59 2.96
N ILE A 89 10.66 3.66 3.47
CA ILE A 89 11.79 3.07 2.74
C ILE A 89 11.34 1.72 2.16
N GLY A 90 11.63 1.49 0.87
CA GLY A 90 11.06 0.36 0.15
C GLY A 90 9.54 0.49 0.09
N CYS A 91 9.05 1.69 -0.29
CA CYS A 91 7.63 2.02 -0.19
C CYS A 91 6.74 1.12 -1.05
N GLY A 92 7.28 0.51 -2.12
CA GLY A 92 6.52 -0.28 -3.05
C GLY A 92 5.32 0.51 -3.56
N LEU A 93 4.15 -0.10 -3.43
CA LEU A 93 2.86 0.54 -3.70
C LEU A 93 2.09 0.87 -2.42
N ASP A 94 2.75 1.27 -1.33
CA ASP A 94 2.05 1.72 -0.12
C ASP A 94 1.24 2.99 -0.40
N THR A 95 0.01 2.99 0.07
CA THR A 95 -0.97 4.09 -0.11
C THR A 95 -1.29 4.77 1.22
N ARG A 96 -0.42 4.65 2.23
CA ARG A 96 -0.68 5.14 3.60
C ARG A 96 -1.06 6.60 3.64
N PHE A 97 -0.39 7.41 2.82
CA PHE A 97 -0.71 8.82 2.66
C PHE A 97 -2.19 9.04 2.32
N TYR A 98 -2.82 8.18 1.52
CA TYR A 98 -4.23 8.36 1.16
C TYR A 98 -5.20 8.01 2.31
N ARG A 99 -4.83 7.07 3.19
CA ARG A 99 -5.74 6.53 4.23
C ARG A 99 -5.50 7.06 5.65
N VAL A 100 -4.31 7.57 5.98
CA VAL A 100 -4.06 8.19 7.28
C VAL A 100 -4.77 9.55 7.33
N THR A 101 -5.61 9.75 8.35
CA THR A 101 -6.57 10.87 8.42
C THR A 101 -5.95 12.16 8.92
N ASN A 102 -5.05 12.09 9.90
CA ASN A 102 -4.40 13.25 10.52
C ASN A 102 -3.13 13.73 9.79
N LYS A 103 -2.94 13.33 8.53
CA LYS A 103 -1.74 13.64 7.73
C LYS A 103 -1.53 15.12 7.41
N ASN A 104 -2.54 15.97 7.60
CA ASN A 104 -2.46 17.38 7.22
C ASN A 104 -1.32 18.07 7.99
N GLY A 105 -0.38 18.68 7.27
CA GLY A 105 0.82 19.30 7.84
C GLY A 105 2.02 18.37 8.03
N ALA A 106 1.86 17.07 7.76
CA ALA A 106 2.97 16.13 7.67
C ALA A 106 3.50 16.02 6.23
N VAL A 107 4.81 15.81 6.09
CA VAL A 107 5.47 15.53 4.81
C VAL A 107 5.75 14.03 4.72
N PHE A 108 5.40 13.42 3.59
CA PHE A 108 5.68 12.03 3.31
C PHE A 108 6.73 11.94 2.19
N TYR A 109 7.81 11.22 2.45
CA TYR A 109 8.79 10.81 1.46
C TYR A 109 8.65 9.32 1.21
N GLU A 110 8.44 8.97 -0.04
CA GLU A 110 8.37 7.59 -0.52
C GLU A 110 9.69 7.29 -1.23
N LEU A 111 10.50 6.37 -0.68
CA LEU A 111 11.81 6.02 -1.23
C LEU A 111 11.78 4.56 -1.69
N ASP A 112 12.07 4.36 -2.97
CA ASP A 112 12.24 3.04 -3.57
C ASP A 112 13.09 3.15 -4.85
N LEU A 113 13.32 2.01 -5.50
CA LEU A 113 13.99 1.94 -6.79
C LEU A 113 13.19 2.68 -7.88
N PRO A 114 13.85 3.28 -8.89
CA PRO A 114 13.19 4.06 -9.92
C PRO A 114 12.06 3.32 -10.65
N GLU A 115 12.23 2.04 -10.95
CA GLU A 115 11.24 1.20 -11.62
C GLU A 115 9.97 0.97 -10.80
N VAL A 116 10.05 1.08 -9.47
CA VAL A 116 8.91 1.01 -8.56
C VAL A 116 8.22 2.36 -8.47
N ILE A 117 8.99 3.45 -8.33
CA ILE A 117 8.47 4.82 -8.22
C ILE A 117 7.75 5.27 -9.50
N ASN A 118 8.16 4.76 -10.66
CA ASN A 118 7.58 5.12 -11.96
C ASN A 118 6.27 4.36 -12.31
N ILE A 119 5.75 3.51 -11.41
CA ILE A 119 4.45 2.82 -11.56
C ILE A 119 3.30 3.79 -11.25
#